data_AF-A0AAD7XGR9-F1
#
_entry.id   AF-A0AAD7XGR9-F1
#
_cell.length_a   1.000
_cell.length_b   1.000
_cell.length_c   1.000
_cell.angle_alpha   90.00
_cell.angle_beta   90.00
_cell.angle_gamma   90.00
#
_symmetry.space_group_name_H-M   'P 1'
#
loop_
_entity.id
_entity.type
_entity.pdbx_description
1 polymer ?
#
loop_
_entity_poly.entity_id
_entity_poly.type
_entity_poly.pdbx_seq_one_letter_code
_entity_poly.pdbx_strand_id
1 'polypeptide(L)'
;MDTRSEVLGAVRRNGEMLRHAAAHLQHDPEIVLAAVKQNGLALEHASAERRRDKSVVESAVRSAGTALYHASKELQADRDVVLLAVRRQGAALCHASDDLKNDSEIATAAVAQDGWALEHASEALKGNRDVVRVAVAQAGWALKYASPELRKDPEIVLVAVNETAAALRHASETLKQDKGFVLRAVGSNAAALRFVAPFLRKDADVLAAAEPTRDDSTKKEDEDDNTSVDFFPFPTNARPLIGDCVDLRQDSRLEDELRRSIATLEHSLAAAENRVLGLREEAANLRAALSDLVNRDHLTRTKLRDLEAQNYLLRSRLAHQDHPDNFLFANTILSEQHPPEKRLRIDDSGNPVVLDRTRSSSVEYTPIVV
;
A
#
# COMPACT_ATOMS: atom_id res chain seq x y z
N MET A 1 -41.20 -0.38 -18.30
CA MET A 1 -40.24 -0.01 -19.35
C MET A 1 -40.19 -1.20 -20.26
N ASP A 2 -40.73 -1.08 -21.45
CA ASP A 2 -41.13 -2.26 -22.23
C ASP A 2 -40.19 -2.52 -23.41
N THR A 3 -39.32 -1.58 -23.75
CA THR A 3 -38.32 -1.79 -24.80
C THR A 3 -36.95 -2.09 -24.21
N ARG A 4 -36.29 -3.10 -24.80
CA ARG A 4 -34.92 -3.51 -24.50
C ARG A 4 -33.94 -2.34 -24.46
N SER A 5 -34.04 -1.42 -25.42
CA SER A 5 -33.14 -0.27 -25.57
C SER A 5 -33.33 0.77 -24.46
N GLU A 6 -34.57 1.05 -24.04
CA GLU A 6 -34.85 1.98 -22.94
C GLU A 6 -34.33 1.43 -21.62
N VAL A 7 -34.57 0.13 -21.35
CA VAL A 7 -34.07 -0.52 -20.15
C VAL A 7 -32.54 -0.53 -20.13
N LEU A 8 -31.89 -0.86 -21.25
CA LEU A 8 -30.42 -0.82 -21.33
C LEU A 8 -29.86 0.60 -21.07
N GLY A 9 -30.49 1.63 -21.64
CA GLY A 9 -30.10 3.03 -21.41
C GLY A 9 -30.38 3.53 -19.98
N ALA A 10 -31.42 3.01 -19.33
CA ALA A 10 -31.73 3.32 -17.94
C ALA A 10 -30.76 2.62 -16.98
N VAL A 11 -30.52 1.32 -17.20
CA VAL A 11 -29.64 0.47 -16.41
C VAL A 11 -28.19 0.96 -16.43
N ARG A 12 -27.71 1.46 -17.58
CA ARG A 12 -26.38 2.09 -17.68
C ARG A 12 -26.21 3.34 -16.81
N ARG A 13 -27.30 4.06 -16.52
CA ARG A 13 -27.28 5.25 -15.67
C ARG A 13 -27.51 4.88 -14.19
N ASN A 14 -28.35 3.88 -13.94
CA ASN A 14 -28.63 3.36 -12.61
C ASN A 14 -28.97 1.87 -12.69
N GLY A 15 -28.07 1.01 -12.21
CA GLY A 15 -28.18 -0.44 -12.26
C GLY A 15 -29.38 -0.98 -11.48
N GLU A 16 -29.86 -0.26 -10.46
CA GLU A 16 -31.07 -0.60 -9.70
C GLU A 16 -32.34 -0.54 -10.54
N MET A 17 -32.30 0.10 -11.74
CA MET A 17 -33.44 0.12 -12.65
C MET A 17 -33.81 -1.27 -13.18
N LEU A 18 -32.94 -2.27 -13.02
CA LEU A 18 -33.23 -3.66 -13.34
C LEU A 18 -34.44 -4.21 -12.57
N ARG A 19 -34.70 -3.72 -11.35
CA ARG A 19 -35.87 -4.12 -10.53
C ARG A 19 -37.21 -3.81 -11.19
N HIS A 20 -37.24 -2.80 -12.06
CA HIS A 20 -38.44 -2.34 -12.77
C HIS A 20 -38.54 -2.89 -14.20
N ALA A 21 -37.55 -3.67 -14.62
CA ALA A 21 -37.58 -4.33 -15.91
C ALA A 21 -38.54 -5.52 -15.87
N ALA A 22 -39.19 -5.82 -17.00
CA ALA A 22 -40.01 -7.01 -17.13
C ALA A 22 -39.17 -8.29 -16.94
N ALA A 23 -39.78 -9.38 -16.49
CA ALA A 23 -39.07 -10.63 -16.16
C ALA A 23 -38.20 -11.17 -17.32
N HIS A 24 -38.65 -11.00 -18.57
CA HIS A 24 -37.88 -11.42 -19.75
C HIS A 24 -36.61 -10.58 -19.96
N LEU A 25 -36.57 -9.32 -19.49
CA LEU A 25 -35.41 -8.43 -19.55
C LEU A 25 -34.46 -8.63 -18.35
N GLN A 26 -34.97 -9.09 -17.20
CA GLN A 26 -34.15 -9.55 -16.05
C GLN A 26 -33.41 -10.87 -16.32
N HIS A 27 -33.77 -11.53 -17.43
CA HIS A 27 -33.10 -12.70 -17.94
C HIS A 27 -32.07 -12.37 -19.04
N ASP A 28 -32.17 -11.21 -19.69
CA ASP A 28 -31.29 -10.80 -20.78
C ASP A 28 -29.85 -10.60 -20.25
N PRO A 29 -28.86 -11.37 -20.74
CA PRO A 29 -27.50 -11.32 -20.21
C PRO A 29 -26.82 -9.97 -20.45
N GLU A 30 -27.12 -9.25 -21.53
CA GLU A 30 -26.50 -7.95 -21.82
C GLU A 30 -27.03 -6.87 -20.87
N ILE A 31 -28.34 -6.88 -20.61
CA ILE A 31 -28.96 -5.91 -19.69
C ILE A 31 -28.47 -6.17 -18.26
N VAL A 32 -28.51 -7.43 -17.82
CA VAL A 32 -28.05 -7.81 -16.48
C VAL A 32 -26.57 -7.48 -16.31
N LEU A 33 -25.72 -7.80 -17.29
CA LEU A 33 -24.30 -7.48 -17.21
C LEU A 33 -24.05 -5.96 -17.18
N ALA A 34 -24.81 -5.18 -17.94
CA ALA A 34 -24.73 -3.72 -17.89
C ALA A 34 -25.15 -3.17 -16.51
N ALA A 35 -26.19 -3.74 -15.91
CA ALA A 35 -26.68 -3.36 -14.57
C ALA A 35 -25.62 -3.61 -13.51
N VAL A 36 -25.12 -4.84 -13.52
CA VAL A 36 -24.16 -5.37 -12.56
C VAL A 36 -22.82 -4.64 -12.65
N LYS A 37 -22.38 -4.26 -13.85
CA LYS A 37 -21.17 -3.43 -14.04
C LYS A 37 -21.34 -2.02 -13.46
N GLN A 38 -22.54 -1.44 -13.55
CA GLN A 38 -22.83 -0.12 -13.00
C GLN A 38 -22.98 -0.17 -11.46
N ASN A 39 -23.67 -1.18 -10.93
CA ASN A 39 -23.85 -1.43 -9.51
C ASN A 39 -23.94 -2.95 -9.26
N GLY A 40 -22.96 -3.52 -8.57
CA GLY A 40 -22.90 -4.95 -8.29
C GLY A 40 -24.12 -5.50 -7.53
N LEU A 41 -24.80 -4.68 -6.72
CA LEU A 41 -25.99 -5.10 -5.97
C LEU A 41 -27.21 -5.32 -6.88
N ALA A 42 -27.19 -4.81 -8.11
CA ALA A 42 -28.24 -5.07 -9.09
C ALA A 42 -28.42 -6.57 -9.42
N LEU A 43 -27.44 -7.42 -9.05
CA LEU A 43 -27.54 -8.87 -9.12
C LEU A 43 -28.76 -9.42 -8.36
N GLU A 44 -29.25 -8.74 -7.32
CA GLU A 44 -30.47 -9.11 -6.59
C GLU A 44 -31.68 -9.28 -7.51
N HIS A 45 -31.81 -8.36 -8.48
CA HIS A 45 -32.95 -8.28 -9.41
C HIS A 45 -32.76 -9.15 -10.66
N ALA A 46 -31.61 -9.81 -10.79
CA ALA A 46 -31.37 -10.73 -11.89
C ALA A 46 -32.13 -12.05 -11.66
N SER A 47 -32.52 -12.70 -12.76
CA SER A 47 -33.18 -14.01 -12.67
C SER A 47 -32.30 -15.04 -11.95
N ALA A 48 -32.92 -16.04 -11.33
CA ALA A 48 -32.21 -17.08 -10.56
C ALA A 48 -31.13 -17.82 -11.38
N GLU A 49 -31.34 -17.96 -12.69
CA GLU A 49 -30.36 -18.55 -13.59
C GLU A 49 -29.11 -17.65 -13.75
N ARG A 50 -29.30 -16.34 -13.89
CA ARG A 50 -28.19 -15.38 -14.00
C ARG A 50 -27.40 -15.26 -12.70
N ARG A 51 -28.04 -15.48 -11.55
CA ARG A 51 -27.37 -15.56 -10.22
C ARG A 51 -26.55 -16.85 -10.02
N ARG A 52 -26.72 -17.85 -10.90
CA ARG A 52 -25.88 -19.06 -10.98
C ARG A 52 -24.78 -18.95 -12.04
N ASP A 53 -24.83 -17.93 -12.89
CA ASP A 53 -23.82 -17.72 -13.92
C ASP A 53 -22.57 -17.08 -13.30
N LYS A 54 -21.49 -17.87 -13.24
CA LYS A 54 -20.20 -17.43 -12.67
C LYS A 54 -19.70 -16.13 -13.30
N SER A 55 -19.86 -15.95 -14.61
CA SER A 55 -19.35 -14.76 -15.31
C SER A 55 -20.07 -13.46 -14.92
N VAL A 56 -21.39 -13.55 -14.72
CA VAL A 56 -22.23 -12.44 -14.27
C VAL A 56 -21.94 -12.13 -12.81
N VAL A 57 -21.85 -13.16 -11.96
CA VAL A 57 -21.54 -13.00 -10.53
C VAL A 57 -20.14 -12.42 -10.33
N GLU A 58 -19.12 -12.91 -11.04
CA GLU A 58 -17.77 -12.32 -10.99
C GLU A 58 -17.77 -10.83 -11.37
N SER A 59 -18.54 -10.45 -12.39
CA SER A 59 -18.68 -9.06 -12.79
C SER A 59 -19.35 -8.22 -11.68
N ALA A 60 -20.32 -8.80 -10.97
CA ALA A 60 -20.99 -8.16 -9.83
C ALA A 60 -20.05 -7.95 -8.66
N VAL A 61 -19.33 -9.01 -8.32
CA VAL A 61 -18.38 -9.06 -7.23
C VAL A 61 -17.22 -8.08 -7.45
N ARG A 62 -16.73 -7.94 -8.69
CA ARG A 62 -15.73 -6.92 -9.04
C ARG A 62 -16.24 -5.50 -8.80
N SER A 63 -17.52 -5.23 -9.05
CA SER A 63 -18.14 -3.94 -8.79
C SER A 63 -18.32 -3.71 -7.28
N ALA A 64 -19.02 -4.64 -6.60
CA ALA A 64 -19.29 -4.64 -5.17
C ALA A 64 -19.08 -6.04 -4.58
N GLY A 65 -18.14 -6.20 -3.64
CA GLY A 65 -17.81 -7.52 -3.06
C GLY A 65 -18.99 -8.17 -2.34
N THR A 66 -19.86 -7.38 -1.71
CA THR A 66 -21.09 -7.86 -1.05
C THR A 66 -22.14 -8.41 -2.01
N ALA A 67 -22.01 -8.22 -3.32
CA ALA A 67 -22.91 -8.83 -4.31
C ALA A 67 -22.91 -10.37 -4.24
N LEU A 68 -21.87 -10.97 -3.65
CA LEU A 68 -21.79 -12.40 -3.34
C LEU A 68 -23.03 -12.92 -2.57
N TYR A 69 -23.66 -12.07 -1.75
CA TYR A 69 -24.89 -12.41 -1.02
C TYR A 69 -26.03 -12.89 -1.94
N HIS A 70 -26.14 -12.30 -3.14
CA HIS A 70 -27.19 -12.63 -4.10
C HIS A 70 -26.82 -13.77 -5.03
N ALA A 71 -25.56 -14.24 -5.01
CA ALA A 71 -25.13 -15.39 -5.79
C ALA A 71 -25.82 -16.68 -5.32
N SER A 72 -25.81 -17.72 -6.16
CA SER A 72 -26.26 -19.04 -5.73
C SER A 72 -25.36 -19.61 -4.62
N LYS A 73 -25.91 -20.52 -3.80
CA LYS A 73 -25.13 -21.21 -2.76
C LYS A 73 -23.90 -21.94 -3.33
N GLU A 74 -24.03 -22.45 -4.56
CA GLU A 74 -22.93 -23.09 -5.29
C GLU A 74 -21.77 -22.11 -5.53
N LEU A 75 -22.06 -20.87 -5.94
CA LEU A 75 -21.05 -19.83 -6.16
C LEU A 75 -20.56 -19.16 -4.87
N GLN A 76 -21.36 -19.16 -3.81
CA GLN A 76 -20.91 -18.80 -2.46
C GLN A 76 -19.93 -19.81 -1.86
N ALA A 77 -19.92 -21.04 -2.38
CA ALA A 77 -18.95 -22.07 -2.07
C ALA A 77 -17.82 -22.17 -3.14
N ASP A 78 -17.86 -21.35 -4.20
CA ASP A 78 -16.80 -21.30 -5.20
C ASP A 78 -15.64 -20.46 -4.68
N ARG A 79 -14.49 -21.11 -4.54
CA ARG A 79 -13.28 -20.52 -3.96
C ARG A 79 -12.82 -19.26 -4.69
N ASP A 80 -12.85 -19.25 -6.03
CA ASP A 80 -12.34 -18.14 -6.83
C ASP A 80 -13.27 -16.93 -6.73
N VAL A 81 -14.58 -17.16 -6.77
CA VAL A 81 -15.58 -16.10 -6.67
C VAL A 81 -15.52 -15.45 -5.28
N VAL A 82 -15.44 -16.25 -4.22
CA VAL A 82 -15.30 -15.74 -2.85
C VAL A 82 -14.00 -14.98 -2.66
N LEU A 83 -12.87 -15.51 -3.15
CA LEU A 83 -11.58 -14.84 -3.04
C LEU A 83 -11.57 -13.49 -3.78
N LEU A 84 -12.20 -13.41 -4.96
CA LEU A 84 -12.41 -12.15 -5.67
C LEU A 84 -13.26 -11.16 -4.85
N ALA A 85 -14.32 -11.65 -4.21
CA ALA A 85 -15.22 -10.82 -3.38
C ALA A 85 -14.53 -10.24 -2.17
N VAL A 86 -13.81 -11.11 -1.45
CA VAL A 86 -13.07 -10.76 -0.24
C VAL A 86 -11.95 -9.76 -0.52
N ARG A 87 -11.21 -9.93 -1.63
CA ARG A 87 -10.19 -8.96 -2.06
C ARG A 87 -10.78 -7.60 -2.40
N ARG A 88 -12.01 -7.56 -2.90
CA ARG A 88 -12.72 -6.31 -3.17
C ARG A 88 -13.24 -5.65 -1.89
N GLN A 89 -13.82 -6.46 -1.00
CA GLN A 89 -14.40 -6.02 0.27
C GLN A 89 -14.35 -7.17 1.28
N GLY A 90 -13.55 -7.04 2.33
CA GLY A 90 -13.30 -8.10 3.32
C GLY A 90 -14.57 -8.57 4.02
N ALA A 91 -15.53 -7.66 4.24
CA ALA A 91 -16.85 -7.99 4.77
C ALA A 91 -17.63 -9.02 3.93
N ALA A 92 -17.28 -9.23 2.65
CA ALA A 92 -17.91 -10.26 1.82
C ALA A 92 -17.72 -11.69 2.35
N LEU A 93 -16.73 -11.92 3.24
CA LEU A 93 -16.53 -13.20 3.91
C LEU A 93 -17.78 -13.69 4.66
N CYS A 94 -18.63 -12.79 5.14
CA CYS A 94 -19.87 -13.18 5.84
C CYS A 94 -20.84 -13.99 4.96
N HIS A 95 -20.77 -13.81 3.63
CA HIS A 95 -21.62 -14.47 2.64
C HIS A 95 -21.01 -15.73 2.04
N ALA A 96 -19.76 -16.04 2.37
CA ALA A 96 -19.12 -17.29 1.95
C ALA A 96 -19.74 -18.51 2.66
N SER A 97 -19.57 -19.69 2.08
CA SER A 97 -19.90 -20.95 2.74
C SER A 97 -19.06 -21.15 4.02
N ASP A 98 -19.57 -21.95 4.96
CA ASP A 98 -18.87 -22.21 6.22
C ASP A 98 -17.52 -22.91 6.01
N ASP A 99 -17.41 -23.73 4.96
CA ASP A 99 -16.16 -24.38 4.55
C ASP A 99 -15.10 -23.34 4.14
N LEU A 100 -15.49 -22.32 3.35
CA LEU A 100 -14.58 -21.27 2.89
C LEU A 100 -14.29 -20.24 3.98
N LYS A 101 -15.19 -20.04 4.95
CA LYS A 101 -14.91 -19.26 6.17
C LYS A 101 -13.86 -19.92 7.06
N ASN A 102 -13.64 -21.22 6.89
CA ASN A 102 -12.59 -21.97 7.56
C ASN A 102 -11.30 -22.09 6.73
N ASP A 103 -11.27 -21.60 5.49
CA ASP A 103 -10.06 -21.54 4.67
C ASP A 103 -9.18 -20.39 5.16
N SER A 104 -7.96 -20.72 5.59
CA SER A 104 -7.01 -19.75 6.13
C SER A 104 -6.57 -18.70 5.09
N GLU A 105 -6.45 -19.05 3.82
CA GLU A 105 -6.01 -18.11 2.78
C GLU A 105 -7.10 -17.08 2.49
N ILE A 106 -8.36 -17.51 2.39
CA ILE A 106 -9.49 -16.62 2.18
C ILE A 106 -9.68 -15.70 3.39
N ALA A 107 -9.66 -16.27 4.60
CA ALA A 107 -9.78 -15.48 5.81
C ALA A 107 -8.64 -14.47 5.95
N THR A 108 -7.39 -14.87 5.65
CA THR A 108 -6.23 -13.97 5.68
C THR A 108 -6.39 -12.83 4.68
N ALA A 109 -6.86 -13.13 3.45
CA ALA A 109 -7.15 -12.10 2.45
C ALA A 109 -8.26 -11.14 2.92
N ALA A 110 -9.25 -11.65 3.65
CA ALA A 110 -10.35 -10.84 4.20
C ALA A 110 -9.86 -9.87 5.27
N VAL A 111 -9.13 -10.39 6.27
CA VAL A 111 -8.65 -9.58 7.39
C VAL A 111 -7.56 -8.61 6.98
N ALA A 112 -6.79 -8.91 5.93
CA ALA A 112 -5.83 -7.99 5.34
C ALA A 112 -6.51 -6.80 4.64
N GLN A 113 -7.72 -6.99 4.10
CA GLN A 113 -8.50 -5.92 3.49
C GLN A 113 -9.28 -5.13 4.55
N ASP A 114 -9.94 -5.83 5.49
CA ASP A 114 -10.72 -5.27 6.59
C ASP A 114 -10.57 -6.17 7.82
N GLY A 115 -9.86 -5.68 8.83
CA GLY A 115 -9.59 -6.44 10.06
C GLY A 115 -10.87 -6.89 10.80
N TRP A 116 -12.01 -6.24 10.56
CA TRP A 116 -13.29 -6.62 11.17
C TRP A 116 -13.86 -7.90 10.55
N ALA A 117 -13.38 -8.32 9.37
CA ALA A 117 -13.78 -9.57 8.74
C ALA A 117 -13.49 -10.81 9.61
N LEU A 118 -12.60 -10.70 10.60
CA LEU A 118 -12.32 -11.75 11.58
C LEU A 118 -13.58 -12.22 12.33
N GLU A 119 -14.59 -11.35 12.50
CA GLU A 119 -15.88 -11.72 13.10
C GLU A 119 -16.56 -12.88 12.37
N HIS A 120 -16.41 -12.92 11.05
CA HIS A 120 -17.07 -13.87 10.16
C HIS A 120 -16.22 -15.11 9.84
N ALA A 121 -14.96 -15.14 10.26
CA ALA A 121 -14.12 -16.31 10.15
C ALA A 121 -14.61 -17.44 11.08
N SER A 122 -14.22 -18.68 10.80
CA SER A 122 -14.51 -19.81 11.68
C SER A 122 -13.88 -19.65 13.06
N GLU A 123 -14.44 -20.30 14.07
CA GLU A 123 -13.86 -20.32 15.43
C GLU A 123 -12.43 -20.89 15.45
N ALA A 124 -12.14 -21.85 14.56
CA ALA A 124 -10.79 -22.40 14.42
C ALA A 124 -9.79 -21.33 13.93
N LEU A 125 -10.18 -20.48 12.98
CA LEU A 125 -9.33 -19.40 12.48
C LEU A 125 -9.25 -18.20 13.44
N LYS A 126 -10.27 -17.96 14.26
CA LYS A 126 -10.20 -17.01 15.38
C LYS A 126 -9.19 -17.42 16.46
N GLY A 127 -8.85 -18.70 16.54
CA GLY A 127 -7.74 -19.23 17.33
C GLY A 127 -6.41 -19.31 16.59
N ASN A 128 -6.38 -18.98 15.30
CA ASN A 128 -5.15 -19.00 14.50
C ASN A 128 -4.37 -17.70 14.72
N ARG A 129 -3.17 -17.84 15.29
CA ARG A 129 -2.29 -16.73 15.62
C ARG A 129 -1.95 -15.85 14.42
N ASP A 130 -1.69 -16.44 13.25
CA ASP A 130 -1.27 -15.68 12.07
C ASP A 130 -2.41 -14.84 11.49
N VAL A 131 -3.60 -15.43 11.36
CA VAL A 131 -4.81 -14.74 10.87
C VAL A 131 -5.19 -13.60 11.81
N VAL A 132 -5.22 -13.86 13.12
CA VAL A 132 -5.56 -12.85 14.13
C VAL A 132 -4.51 -11.74 14.16
N ARG A 133 -3.21 -12.06 14.06
CA ARG A 133 -2.14 -11.05 14.01
C ARG A 133 -2.35 -10.06 12.87
N VAL A 134 -2.67 -10.55 11.67
CA VAL A 134 -2.96 -9.69 10.51
C VAL A 134 -4.21 -8.85 10.76
N ALA A 135 -5.26 -9.44 11.33
CA ALA A 135 -6.50 -8.74 11.65
C ALA A 135 -6.30 -7.59 12.65
N VAL A 136 -5.56 -7.83 13.74
CA VAL A 136 -5.32 -6.81 14.78
C VAL A 136 -4.36 -5.72 14.33
N ALA A 137 -3.41 -6.05 13.45
CA ALA A 137 -2.54 -5.07 12.83
C ALA A 137 -3.29 -4.15 11.85
N GLN A 138 -4.36 -4.65 11.22
CA GLN A 138 -5.21 -3.84 10.35
C GLN A 138 -6.26 -3.04 11.14
N ALA A 139 -6.82 -3.64 12.20
CA ALA A 139 -7.79 -3.00 13.07
C ALA A 139 -7.67 -3.54 14.50
N GLY A 140 -7.10 -2.75 15.42
CA GLY A 140 -6.86 -3.21 16.81
C GLY A 140 -8.12 -3.71 17.54
N TRP A 141 -9.32 -3.19 17.19
CA TRP A 141 -10.59 -3.68 17.73
C TRP A 141 -10.94 -5.12 17.35
N ALA A 142 -10.33 -5.68 16.30
CA ALA A 142 -10.52 -7.07 15.87
C ALA A 142 -10.14 -8.07 16.99
N LEU A 143 -9.30 -7.66 17.95
CA LEU A 143 -8.95 -8.47 19.13
C LEU A 143 -10.19 -8.97 19.90
N LYS A 144 -11.32 -8.24 19.84
CA LYS A 144 -12.60 -8.66 20.45
C LYS A 144 -13.05 -10.04 19.94
N TYR A 145 -12.78 -10.36 18.68
CA TYR A 145 -13.22 -11.59 18.01
C TYR A 145 -12.20 -12.73 18.09
N ALA A 146 -10.98 -12.45 18.55
CA ALA A 146 -9.96 -13.46 18.75
C ALA A 146 -10.35 -14.44 19.88
N SER A 147 -9.83 -15.67 19.80
CA SER A 147 -10.07 -16.67 20.82
C SER A 147 -9.60 -16.21 22.21
N PRO A 148 -10.20 -16.72 23.31
CA PRO A 148 -9.79 -16.38 24.67
C PRO A 148 -8.30 -16.62 24.94
N GLU A 149 -7.68 -17.58 24.26
CA GLU A 149 -6.27 -17.94 24.37
C GLU A 149 -5.39 -16.85 23.76
N LEU A 150 -5.73 -16.38 22.55
CA LEU A 150 -4.97 -15.31 21.87
C LEU A 150 -5.16 -13.95 22.53
N ARG A 151 -6.29 -13.71 23.20
CA ARG A 151 -6.49 -12.51 24.04
C ARG A 151 -5.64 -12.49 25.31
N LYS A 152 -4.97 -13.60 25.64
CA LYS A 152 -3.95 -13.71 26.70
C LYS A 152 -2.53 -13.69 26.15
N ASP A 153 -2.34 -13.71 24.82
CA ASP A 153 -1.01 -13.62 24.21
C ASP A 153 -0.55 -12.15 24.22
N PRO A 154 0.48 -11.80 25.02
CA PRO A 154 0.94 -10.42 25.12
C PRO A 154 1.41 -9.86 23.78
N GLU A 155 1.97 -10.68 22.88
CA GLU A 155 2.49 -10.19 21.60
C GLU A 155 1.35 -9.76 20.66
N ILE A 156 0.25 -10.54 20.59
CA ILE A 156 -0.93 -10.19 19.79
C ILE A 156 -1.63 -8.96 20.36
N VAL A 157 -1.78 -8.90 21.68
CA VAL A 157 -2.41 -7.75 22.34
C VAL A 157 -1.57 -6.49 22.18
N LEU A 158 -0.24 -6.58 22.23
CA LEU A 158 0.63 -5.42 22.04
C LEU A 158 0.47 -4.83 20.63
N VAL A 159 0.42 -5.67 19.59
CA VAL A 159 0.14 -5.23 18.21
C VAL A 159 -1.22 -4.52 18.13
N ALA A 160 -2.26 -5.09 18.77
CA ALA A 160 -3.59 -4.49 18.78
C ALA A 160 -3.63 -3.13 19.50
N VAL A 161 -2.89 -2.98 20.59
CA VAL A 161 -2.79 -1.74 21.38
C VAL A 161 -2.02 -0.66 20.64
N ASN A 162 -0.99 -1.05 19.90
CA ASN A 162 -0.22 -0.12 19.07
C ASN A 162 -1.12 0.57 18.05
N GLU A 163 -1.94 -0.19 17.33
CA GLU A 163 -2.93 0.35 16.39
C GLU A 163 -4.07 1.10 17.10
N THR A 164 -4.65 0.51 18.13
CA THR A 164 -5.76 1.11 18.85
C THR A 164 -5.67 0.84 20.34
N ALA A 165 -5.34 1.88 21.10
CA ALA A 165 -5.23 1.79 22.56
C ALA A 165 -6.48 1.22 23.26
N ALA A 166 -7.67 1.43 22.67
CA ALA A 166 -8.93 0.89 23.19
C ALA A 166 -9.07 -0.64 23.04
N ALA A 167 -8.25 -1.28 22.21
CA ALA A 167 -8.18 -2.74 22.08
C ALA A 167 -7.85 -3.42 23.42
N LEU A 168 -7.10 -2.74 24.30
CA LEU A 168 -6.74 -3.23 25.63
C LEU A 168 -7.97 -3.63 26.48
N ARG A 169 -9.14 -3.05 26.21
CA ARG A 169 -10.40 -3.43 26.88
C ARG A 169 -10.78 -4.90 26.68
N HIS A 170 -10.37 -5.47 25.55
CA HIS A 170 -10.69 -6.84 25.17
C HIS A 170 -9.60 -7.84 25.55
N ALA A 171 -8.44 -7.38 26.00
CA ALA A 171 -7.39 -8.23 26.55
C ALA A 171 -7.86 -8.93 27.84
N SER A 172 -7.19 -10.02 28.20
CA SER A 172 -7.47 -10.71 29.46
C SER A 172 -7.20 -9.80 30.67
N GLU A 173 -7.95 -10.02 31.75
CA GLU A 173 -7.72 -9.30 33.00
C GLU A 173 -6.31 -9.56 33.56
N THR A 174 -5.79 -10.77 33.39
CA THR A 174 -4.44 -11.14 33.82
C THR A 174 -3.36 -10.26 33.17
N LEU A 175 -3.48 -9.96 31.87
CA LEU A 175 -2.53 -9.09 31.17
C LEU A 175 -2.69 -7.62 31.58
N LYS A 176 -3.93 -7.18 31.82
CA LYS A 176 -4.21 -5.81 32.28
C LYS A 176 -3.64 -5.52 33.68
N GLN A 177 -3.41 -6.55 34.47
CA GLN A 177 -2.82 -6.46 35.81
C GLN A 177 -1.29 -6.65 35.81
N ASP A 178 -0.73 -7.19 34.72
CA ASP A 178 0.70 -7.37 34.57
C ASP A 178 1.39 -6.02 34.31
N LYS A 179 2.12 -5.54 35.31
CA LYS A 179 2.87 -4.29 35.26
C LYS A 179 3.88 -4.28 34.10
N GLY A 180 4.57 -5.38 33.84
CA GLY A 180 5.58 -5.46 32.78
C GLY A 180 4.95 -5.35 31.38
N PHE A 181 3.78 -5.94 31.20
CA PHE A 181 3.00 -5.78 29.97
C PHE A 181 2.47 -4.35 29.81
N VAL A 182 1.88 -3.79 30.87
CA VAL A 182 1.30 -2.43 30.85
C VAL A 182 2.35 -1.37 30.55
N LEU A 183 3.57 -1.49 31.11
CA LEU A 183 4.67 -0.57 30.79
C LEU A 183 5.01 -0.58 29.29
N ARG A 184 5.10 -1.77 28.68
CA ARG A 184 5.32 -1.89 27.23
C ARG A 184 4.16 -1.32 26.42
N ALA A 185 2.93 -1.65 26.79
CA ALA A 185 1.72 -1.20 26.10
C ALA A 185 1.54 0.33 26.14
N VAL A 186 1.81 0.94 27.30
CA VAL A 186 1.73 2.40 27.49
C VAL A 186 2.90 3.11 26.82
N GLY A 187 4.12 2.53 26.87
CA GLY A 187 5.27 3.05 26.15
C GLY A 187 5.10 3.04 24.63
N SER A 188 4.39 2.04 24.07
CA SER A 188 4.03 2.03 22.65
C SER A 188 2.87 2.99 22.33
N ASN A 189 1.86 3.07 23.18
CA ASN A 189 0.70 3.93 22.97
C ASN A 189 0.21 4.54 24.30
N ALA A 190 0.56 5.80 24.55
CA ALA A 190 0.20 6.50 25.80
C ALA A 190 -1.32 6.55 26.05
N ALA A 191 -2.15 6.52 25.00
CA ALA A 191 -3.61 6.50 25.15
C ALA A 191 -4.14 5.19 25.78
N ALA A 192 -3.31 4.14 25.87
CA ALA A 192 -3.65 2.87 26.48
C ALA A 192 -3.87 3.01 28.00
N LEU A 193 -3.23 4.01 28.63
CA LEU A 193 -3.36 4.32 30.06
C LEU A 193 -4.82 4.45 30.51
N ARG A 194 -5.71 4.98 29.64
CA ARG A 194 -7.14 5.13 29.94
C ARG A 194 -7.87 3.79 30.15
N PHE A 195 -7.32 2.69 29.63
CA PHE A 195 -7.94 1.38 29.61
C PHE A 195 -7.28 0.34 30.53
N VAL A 196 -6.13 0.67 31.11
CA VAL A 196 -5.41 -0.13 32.13
C VAL A 196 -6.25 -0.23 33.42
N ALA A 197 -5.97 -1.22 34.27
CA ALA A 197 -6.63 -1.35 35.57
C ALA A 197 -6.43 -0.11 36.47
N PRO A 198 -7.44 0.34 37.25
CA PRO A 198 -7.38 1.60 38.00
C PRO A 198 -6.21 1.74 38.98
N PHE A 199 -5.71 0.62 39.52
CA PHE A 199 -4.59 0.61 40.45
C PHE A 199 -3.26 0.97 39.76
N LEU A 200 -3.03 0.47 38.53
CA LEU A 200 -1.82 0.76 37.74
C LEU A 200 -1.85 2.14 37.06
N ARG A 201 -3.03 2.77 36.94
CA ARG A 201 -3.14 4.12 36.33
C ARG A 201 -2.48 5.22 37.15
N LYS A 202 -2.26 4.99 38.44
CA LYS A 202 -1.66 5.97 39.36
C LYS A 202 -0.21 5.62 39.71
N ASP A 203 0.31 4.51 39.19
CA ASP A 203 1.69 4.10 39.43
C ASP A 203 2.65 5.06 38.73
N ALA A 204 3.67 5.50 39.47
CA ALA A 204 4.66 6.47 38.99
C ALA A 204 5.39 5.96 37.74
N ASP A 205 5.75 4.68 37.70
CA ASP A 205 6.46 4.06 36.57
C ASP A 205 5.61 4.02 35.29
N VAL A 206 4.29 3.77 35.43
CA VAL A 206 3.36 3.69 34.29
C VAL A 206 3.05 5.08 33.76
N LEU A 207 2.96 6.08 34.64
CA LEU A 207 2.81 7.48 34.26
C LEU A 207 4.07 8.00 33.56
N ALA A 208 5.26 7.68 34.07
CA ALA A 208 6.53 8.04 33.43
C ALA A 208 6.68 7.41 32.04
N ALA A 209 6.22 6.17 31.85
CA ALA A 209 6.19 5.52 30.53
C ALA A 209 5.16 6.12 29.56
N ALA A 210 4.15 6.85 30.06
CA ALA A 210 3.14 7.54 29.25
C ALA A 210 3.56 8.95 28.85
N GLU A 211 4.56 9.53 29.54
CA GLU A 211 5.12 10.81 29.13
C GLU A 211 5.82 10.61 27.78
N PRO A 212 5.47 11.38 26.73
CA PRO A 212 6.26 11.35 25.52
C PRO A 212 7.67 11.70 25.96
N THR A 213 8.63 10.83 25.64
CA THR A 213 10.05 11.14 25.79
C THR A 213 10.25 12.49 25.12
N ARG A 214 10.35 13.56 25.93
CA ARG A 214 10.97 14.79 25.48
C ARG A 214 12.34 14.32 25.04
N ASP A 215 12.58 14.42 23.75
CA ASP A 215 13.84 14.11 23.13
C ASP A 215 14.93 14.91 23.86
N ASP A 216 15.51 14.33 24.91
CA ASP A 216 16.61 14.90 25.70
C ASP A 216 17.89 14.52 24.97
N SER A 217 18.03 15.07 23.76
CA SER A 217 19.26 15.00 22.98
C SER A 217 20.21 16.16 23.31
N THR A 218 20.06 16.80 24.47
CA THR A 218 21.01 17.81 24.96
C THR A 218 21.42 17.59 26.42
N LYS A 219 22.26 16.60 26.67
CA LYS A 219 23.34 16.56 27.69
C LYS A 219 24.15 15.27 27.47
N LYS A 220 25.27 15.37 26.75
CA LYS A 220 26.65 15.49 27.26
C LYS A 220 27.16 14.22 27.94
N GLU A 221 28.04 13.50 27.23
CA GLU A 221 29.31 12.98 27.77
C GLU A 221 30.36 13.09 26.65
N ASP A 222 31.15 14.17 26.70
CA ASP A 222 32.50 14.22 26.15
C ASP A 222 33.44 14.00 27.35
N GLU A 223 34.18 12.90 27.34
CA GLU A 223 35.42 12.58 28.09
C GLU A 223 36.00 11.39 27.29
N ASP A 224 37.15 11.42 26.60
CA ASP A 224 38.44 12.00 26.89
C ASP A 224 39.17 12.34 25.57
N ASP A 225 39.83 13.51 25.46
CA ASP A 225 41.28 13.49 25.23
C ASP A 225 41.95 14.83 25.56
N ASN A 226 43.11 14.68 26.17
CA ASN A 226 43.93 15.67 26.85
C ASN A 226 44.83 16.44 25.87
N THR A 227 44.88 17.78 25.95
CA THR A 227 46.14 18.56 26.17
C THR A 227 45.97 20.08 26.08
N SER A 228 46.45 20.78 27.13
CA SER A 228 47.16 22.09 27.11
C SER A 228 46.34 23.36 26.75
N VAL A 229 46.20 24.43 27.54
CA VAL A 229 46.94 24.99 28.69
C VAL A 229 46.09 26.11 29.35
N ASP A 230 46.14 26.17 30.69
CA ASP A 230 46.19 27.31 31.61
C ASP A 230 45.60 28.68 31.22
N PHE A 231 44.63 29.20 32.01
CA PHE A 231 44.82 30.32 32.97
C PHE A 231 43.50 30.71 33.71
N PHE A 232 43.50 30.64 35.05
CA PHE A 232 42.50 31.24 35.99
C PHE A 232 42.81 32.75 36.20
N PRO A 233 41.95 33.65 36.75
CA PRO A 233 41.06 33.37 37.90
C PRO A 233 39.67 34.09 37.97
N PHE A 234 38.78 33.54 38.82
CA PHE A 234 37.63 34.20 39.47
C PHE A 234 38.10 35.39 40.36
N PRO A 235 37.27 36.36 40.85
CA PRO A 235 35.89 36.15 41.32
C PRO A 235 34.87 37.35 41.24
N THR A 236 33.61 37.02 41.58
CA THR A 236 32.60 37.80 42.36
C THR A 236 32.33 39.28 42.01
N ASN A 237 31.10 39.63 41.59
CA ASN A 237 30.00 40.00 42.50
C ASN A 237 28.76 40.57 41.75
N ALA A 238 27.61 40.41 42.41
CA ALA A 238 26.36 41.17 42.29
C ALA A 238 25.37 40.83 41.14
N ARG A 239 24.39 39.98 41.48
CA ARG A 239 22.97 40.15 41.08
C ARG A 239 22.34 41.16 42.05
N PRO A 240 21.37 42.02 41.65
CA PRO A 240 19.96 41.60 41.54
C PRO A 240 19.15 42.32 40.42
N LEU A 241 18.33 41.58 39.65
CA LEU A 241 16.86 41.43 39.74
C LEU A 241 16.04 42.36 38.83
N ILE A 242 15.28 41.69 37.94
CA ILE A 242 13.92 41.98 37.47
C ILE A 242 13.75 43.19 36.55
N GLY A 243 13.28 42.91 35.32
CA GLY A 243 12.56 43.90 34.51
C GLY A 243 12.77 43.74 33.01
N ASP A 244 11.80 43.08 32.40
CA ASP A 244 11.28 43.38 31.06
C ASP A 244 11.95 42.80 29.80
N CYS A 245 11.04 42.29 28.97
CA CYS A 245 11.22 41.64 27.69
C CYS A 245 11.83 42.54 26.60
N VAL A 246 12.22 41.88 25.50
CA VAL A 246 12.41 42.41 24.12
C VAL A 246 13.82 43.02 23.90
N ASP A 247 14.69 42.53 23.00
CA ASP A 247 14.49 42.30 21.57
C ASP A 247 15.60 41.35 21.03
N LEU A 248 15.23 40.19 20.47
CA LEU A 248 16.12 39.31 19.67
C LEU A 248 16.30 39.89 18.25
N ARG A 249 16.67 41.17 18.15
CA ARG A 249 16.97 41.83 16.87
C ARG A 249 18.47 41.92 16.68
N GLN A 250 19.12 40.82 16.30
CA GLN A 250 20.38 40.82 15.56
C GLN A 250 20.84 39.38 15.30
N ASP A 251 20.31 38.78 14.25
CA ASP A 251 21.11 37.89 13.38
C ASP A 251 20.50 37.89 11.97
N SER A 252 20.30 39.10 11.43
CA SER A 252 19.76 39.31 10.08
C SER A 252 20.53 38.55 9.00
N ARG A 253 21.82 38.28 9.22
CA ARG A 253 22.66 37.50 8.29
C ARG A 253 22.26 36.03 8.22
N LEU A 254 21.94 35.41 9.36
CA LEU A 254 21.49 34.02 9.42
C LEU A 254 20.08 33.87 8.84
N GLU A 255 19.18 34.82 9.14
CA GLU A 255 17.85 34.84 8.52
C GLU A 255 17.93 35.05 7.00
N ASP A 256 18.81 35.94 6.52
CA ASP A 256 19.01 36.19 5.09
C ASP A 256 19.66 35.02 4.35
N GLU A 257 20.53 34.25 5.02
CA GLU A 257 21.12 33.02 4.46
C GLU A 257 20.11 31.87 4.44
N LEU A 258 19.31 31.70 5.49
CA LEU A 258 18.22 30.71 5.49
C LEU A 258 17.19 31.02 4.40
N ARG A 259 16.79 32.29 4.27
CA ARG A 259 15.84 32.71 3.22
C ARG A 259 16.39 32.47 1.81
N ARG A 260 17.69 32.72 1.58
CA ARG A 260 18.34 32.41 0.30
C ARG A 260 18.38 30.91 0.03
N SER A 261 18.71 30.09 1.02
CA SER A 261 18.74 28.63 0.89
C SER A 261 17.33 28.07 0.58
N ILE A 262 16.32 28.52 1.32
CA ILE A 262 14.92 28.12 1.08
C ILE A 262 14.47 28.51 -0.33
N ALA A 263 14.75 29.74 -0.78
CA ALA A 263 14.41 30.17 -2.13
C ALA A 263 15.08 29.33 -3.23
N THR A 264 16.33 28.89 -3.01
CA THR A 264 17.01 27.99 -3.96
C THR A 264 16.40 26.59 -3.98
N LEU A 265 15.96 26.08 -2.82
CA LEU A 265 15.27 24.78 -2.72
C LEU A 265 13.87 24.83 -3.31
N GLU A 266 13.13 25.93 -3.11
CA GLU A 266 11.81 26.13 -3.72
C GLU A 266 11.91 26.23 -5.25
N HIS A 267 12.93 26.92 -5.76
CA HIS A 267 13.17 26.98 -7.20
C HIS A 267 13.58 25.61 -7.78
N SER A 268 14.40 24.82 -7.07
CA SER A 268 14.79 23.49 -7.53
C SER A 268 13.62 22.50 -7.48
N LEU A 269 12.76 22.61 -6.46
CA LEU A 269 11.52 21.86 -6.34
C LEU A 269 10.54 22.20 -7.46
N ALA A 270 10.29 23.49 -7.71
CA ALA A 270 9.41 23.93 -8.81
C ALA A 270 9.94 23.49 -10.18
N ALA A 271 11.26 23.47 -10.39
CA ALA A 271 11.86 22.94 -11.61
C ALA A 271 11.69 21.41 -11.73
N ALA A 272 11.77 20.67 -10.62
CA ALA A 272 11.52 19.24 -10.58
C ALA A 272 10.05 18.91 -10.83
N GLU A 273 9.12 19.66 -10.24
CA GLU A 273 7.68 19.49 -10.43
C GLU A 273 7.27 19.73 -11.88
N ASN A 274 7.76 20.79 -12.52
CA ASN A 274 7.50 21.04 -13.93
C ASN A 274 8.05 19.94 -14.85
N ARG A 275 9.20 19.34 -14.51
CA ARG A 275 9.74 18.17 -15.24
C ARG A 275 8.89 16.93 -15.05
N VAL A 276 8.39 16.67 -13.84
CA VAL A 276 7.47 15.56 -13.56
C VAL A 276 6.15 15.75 -14.31
N LEU A 277 5.67 16.99 -14.43
CA LEU A 277 4.45 17.33 -15.16
C LEU A 277 4.61 17.06 -16.66
N GLY A 278 5.73 17.48 -17.27
CA GLY A 278 6.04 17.17 -18.68
C GLY A 278 6.15 15.66 -18.94
N LEU A 279 6.81 14.91 -18.04
CA LEU A 279 6.91 13.45 -18.17
C LEU A 279 5.56 12.74 -17.97
N ARG A 280 4.65 13.29 -17.16
CA ARG A 280 3.28 12.78 -17.00
C ARG A 280 2.45 13.01 -18.27
N GLU A 281 2.61 14.15 -18.93
CA GLU A 281 1.98 14.42 -20.22
C GLU A 281 2.52 13.49 -21.32
N GLU A 282 3.83 13.25 -21.36
CA GLU A 282 4.42 12.26 -22.28
C GLU A 282 3.90 10.85 -22.01
N ALA A 283 3.78 10.44 -20.74
CA ALA A 283 3.20 9.15 -20.36
C ALA A 283 1.71 9.04 -20.72
N ALA A 284 0.95 10.13 -20.60
CA ALA A 284 -0.45 10.19 -21.03
C ALA A 284 -0.58 10.08 -22.56
N ASN A 285 0.29 10.76 -23.30
CA ASN A 285 0.36 10.69 -24.77
C ASN A 285 0.72 9.28 -25.24
N LEU A 286 1.68 8.62 -24.59
CA LEU A 286 2.05 7.23 -24.88
C LEU A 286 0.90 6.25 -24.56
N ARG A 287 0.15 6.46 -23.46
CA ARG A 287 -1.05 5.67 -23.14
C ARG A 287 -2.16 5.85 -24.16
N ALA A 288 -2.39 7.07 -24.63
CA ALA A 288 -3.36 7.35 -25.69
C ALA A 288 -2.94 6.70 -27.01
N ALA A 289 -1.66 6.80 -27.40
CA ALA A 289 -1.11 6.15 -28.60
C ALA A 289 -1.18 4.62 -28.52
N LEU A 290 -0.96 4.03 -27.33
CA LEU A 290 -1.14 2.59 -27.09
C LEU A 290 -2.61 2.18 -27.23
N SER A 291 -3.54 2.98 -26.68
CA SER A 291 -4.98 2.73 -26.84
C SER A 291 -5.42 2.79 -28.30
N ASP A 292 -4.88 3.73 -29.09
CA ASP A 292 -5.15 3.83 -30.52
C ASP A 292 -4.51 2.69 -31.33
N LEU A 293 -3.35 2.18 -30.88
CA LEU A 293 -2.71 1.00 -31.49
C LEU A 293 -3.47 -0.30 -31.18
N VAL A 294 -4.02 -0.45 -29.98
CA VAL A 294 -4.84 -1.61 -29.57
C VAL A 294 -6.12 -1.71 -30.41
N ASN A 295 -6.59 -0.60 -30.98
CA ASN A 295 -7.76 -0.57 -31.86
C ASN A 295 -7.46 -0.88 -33.34
N ARG A 296 -6.18 -1.04 -33.74
CA ARG A 296 -5.79 -1.30 -35.15
C ARG A 296 -4.91 -2.56 -35.23
N ASP A 297 -5.55 -3.72 -35.16
CA ASP A 297 -4.91 -5.03 -35.30
C ASP A 297 -4.25 -5.20 -36.68
N HIS A 298 -2.91 -5.20 -36.71
CA HIS A 298 -2.08 -6.24 -37.37
C HIS A 298 -0.55 -5.99 -37.37
N LEU A 299 -0.04 -4.92 -36.76
CA LEU A 299 1.40 -4.63 -36.74
C LEU A 299 2.00 -4.72 -35.33
N THR A 300 1.62 -5.76 -34.59
CA THR A 300 1.62 -5.75 -33.12
C THR A 300 2.86 -6.32 -32.44
N ARG A 301 3.70 -7.15 -33.07
CA ARG A 301 4.84 -7.75 -32.36
C ARG A 301 6.16 -6.97 -32.44
N THR A 302 6.43 -6.32 -33.57
CA THR A 302 7.68 -5.57 -33.74
C THR A 302 7.59 -4.21 -33.05
N LYS A 303 6.48 -3.48 -33.22
CA LYS A 303 6.29 -2.17 -32.57
C LYS A 303 6.11 -2.25 -31.06
N LEU A 304 5.53 -3.34 -30.54
CA LEU A 304 5.43 -3.55 -29.09
C LEU A 304 6.83 -3.77 -28.48
N ARG A 305 7.69 -4.53 -29.15
CA ARG A 305 9.09 -4.71 -28.72
C ARG A 305 9.88 -3.40 -28.74
N ASP A 306 9.66 -2.55 -29.74
CA ASP A 306 10.31 -1.23 -29.80
C ASP A 306 9.84 -0.30 -28.67
N LEU A 307 8.55 -0.32 -28.33
CA LEU A 307 7.97 0.45 -27.22
C LEU A 307 8.41 -0.07 -25.84
N GLU A 308 8.51 -1.40 -25.67
CA GLU A 308 9.05 -2.02 -24.45
C GLU A 308 10.54 -1.66 -24.26
N ALA A 309 11.33 -1.68 -25.35
CA ALA A 309 12.72 -1.25 -25.32
C ALA A 309 12.85 0.24 -24.92
N GLN A 310 12.00 1.12 -25.45
CA GLN A 310 11.98 2.54 -25.07
C GLN A 310 11.56 2.74 -23.61
N ASN A 311 10.58 1.98 -23.10
CA ASN A 311 10.14 2.07 -21.71
C ASN A 311 11.25 1.62 -20.74
N TYR A 312 11.98 0.56 -21.09
CA TYR A 312 13.10 0.08 -20.29
C TYR A 312 14.26 1.10 -20.28
N LEU A 313 14.56 1.75 -21.41
CA LEU A 313 15.61 2.77 -21.50
C LEU A 313 15.28 4.02 -20.68
N LEU A 314 14.00 4.41 -20.62
CA LEU A 314 13.50 5.46 -19.73
C LEU A 314 13.65 5.08 -18.25
N ARG A 315 13.32 3.83 -17.88
CA ARG A 315 13.52 3.31 -16.52
C ARG A 315 14.99 3.24 -16.14
N SER A 316 15.86 2.88 -17.09
CA SER A 316 17.31 2.88 -16.89
C SER A 316 17.87 4.30 -16.71
N ARG A 317 17.39 5.29 -17.48
CA ARG A 317 17.73 6.71 -17.25
C ARG A 317 17.31 7.22 -15.88
N LEU A 318 16.14 6.78 -15.40
CA LEU A 318 15.67 7.05 -14.03
C LEU A 318 16.61 6.42 -13.00
N ALA A 319 16.98 5.15 -13.15
CA ALA A 319 17.91 4.46 -12.24
C ALA A 319 19.33 5.04 -12.26
N HIS A 320 19.76 5.61 -13.38
CA HIS A 320 21.06 6.25 -13.55
C HIS A 320 21.22 7.55 -12.75
N GLN A 321 20.13 8.25 -12.44
CA GLN A 321 20.21 9.48 -11.62
C GLN A 321 20.38 9.19 -10.13
N ASP A 322 20.13 7.95 -9.69
CA ASP A 322 20.23 7.56 -8.29
C ASP A 322 21.57 6.90 -7.95
N HIS A 323 22.17 6.05 -8.82
CA HIS A 323 23.51 5.46 -8.58
C HIS A 323 24.24 5.05 -9.90
N PRO A 324 25.50 5.47 -10.12
CA PRO A 324 26.24 5.22 -11.37
C PRO A 324 26.72 3.76 -11.58
N ASP A 325 26.86 2.96 -10.52
CA ASP A 325 27.48 1.61 -10.60
C ASP A 325 26.53 0.49 -11.08
N ASN A 326 25.22 0.73 -11.08
CA ASN A 326 24.23 -0.27 -11.51
C ASN A 326 24.15 -0.46 -13.05
N PHE A 327 24.83 0.38 -13.82
CA PHE A 327 24.73 0.38 -15.28
C PHE A 327 25.57 -0.71 -15.95
N LEU A 328 26.71 -1.08 -15.36
CA LEU A 328 27.52 -2.19 -15.85
C LEU A 328 26.79 -3.54 -15.65
N PHE A 329 26.06 -3.69 -14.55
CA PHE A 329 25.36 -4.93 -14.23
C PHE A 329 24.17 -5.19 -15.16
N ALA A 330 23.38 -4.15 -15.48
CA ALA A 330 22.24 -4.27 -16.39
C ALA A 330 22.66 -4.56 -17.84
N ASN A 331 23.76 -3.96 -18.31
CA ASN A 331 24.28 -4.20 -19.67
C ASN A 331 24.88 -5.60 -19.85
N THR A 332 25.41 -6.21 -18.78
CA THR A 332 25.99 -7.56 -18.84
C THR A 332 24.90 -8.62 -18.99
N ILE A 333 23.77 -8.47 -18.30
CA ILE A 333 22.63 -9.40 -18.37
C ILE A 333 21.96 -9.40 -19.75
N LEU A 334 21.97 -8.26 -20.46
CA LEU A 334 21.37 -8.13 -21.80
C LEU A 334 22.21 -8.75 -22.93
N SER A 335 23.52 -8.92 -22.74
CA SER A 335 24.39 -9.59 -23.72
C SER A 335 24.14 -11.09 -23.82
N GLU A 336 23.59 -11.71 -22.76
CA GLU A 336 23.44 -13.17 -22.67
C GLU A 336 22.06 -13.69 -23.10
N GLN A 337 21.03 -12.83 -23.20
CA GLN A 337 19.66 -13.28 -23.44
C GLN A 337 19.11 -13.08 -24.87
N HIS A 338 19.85 -12.50 -25.82
CA HIS A 338 19.37 -12.28 -27.21
C HIS A 338 20.41 -12.50 -28.33
N PRO A 339 20.01 -13.04 -29.51
CA PRO A 339 20.91 -13.42 -30.60
C PRO A 339 21.52 -12.21 -31.36
N PRO A 340 22.68 -12.40 -32.05
CA PRO A 340 23.69 -11.36 -32.27
C PRO A 340 23.53 -10.53 -33.54
N GLU A 341 22.31 -10.24 -34.02
CA GLU A 341 22.15 -9.66 -35.36
C GLU A 341 21.97 -8.14 -35.44
N LYS A 342 21.77 -7.42 -34.33
CA LYS A 342 21.90 -5.95 -34.30
C LYS A 342 22.39 -5.46 -32.94
N ARG A 343 23.69 -5.59 -32.68
CA ARG A 343 24.32 -4.90 -31.53
C ARG A 343 24.33 -3.39 -31.80
N LEU A 344 23.44 -2.67 -31.13
CA LEU A 344 23.52 -1.21 -31.00
C LEU A 344 24.66 -0.90 -30.04
N ARG A 345 25.60 -0.06 -30.47
CA ARG A 345 26.63 0.50 -29.58
C ARG A 345 26.27 1.96 -29.32
N ILE A 346 26.34 2.37 -28.06
CA ILE A 346 26.14 3.75 -27.65
C ILE A 346 27.53 4.42 -27.70
N ASP A 347 27.64 5.57 -28.35
CA ASP A 347 28.87 6.37 -28.34
C ASP A 347 29.09 7.05 -26.97
N ASP A 348 30.28 7.61 -26.74
CA ASP A 348 30.63 8.28 -25.48
C ASP A 348 29.73 9.51 -25.16
N SER A 349 28.82 9.87 -26.07
CA SER A 349 27.84 10.96 -25.95
C SER A 349 26.41 10.46 -25.69
N GLY A 350 26.19 9.14 -25.58
CA GLY A 350 24.90 8.57 -25.21
C GLY A 350 23.93 8.29 -26.38
N ASN A 351 24.38 8.35 -27.64
CA ASN A 351 23.52 8.10 -28.81
C ASN A 351 23.70 6.68 -29.39
N PRO A 352 22.62 5.97 -29.76
CA PRO A 352 22.70 4.63 -30.31
C PRO A 352 23.07 4.62 -31.80
N VAL A 353 24.13 3.90 -32.17
CA VAL A 353 24.58 3.68 -33.56
C VAL A 353 24.40 2.21 -33.97
N VAL A 354 23.82 1.98 -35.15
CA VAL A 354 23.57 0.64 -35.73
C VAL A 354 24.80 0.17 -36.51
N LEU A 355 25.36 -0.98 -36.15
CA LEU A 355 26.38 -1.65 -36.97
C LEU A 355 25.70 -2.54 -38.02
N ASP A 356 25.68 -2.08 -39.28
CA ASP A 356 25.23 -2.90 -40.42
C ASP A 356 26.41 -3.71 -40.96
N ARG A 357 26.43 -5.03 -40.71
CA ARG A 357 27.41 -5.94 -41.33
C ARG A 357 26.85 -6.45 -42.65
N THR A 358 26.85 -5.59 -43.67
CA THR A 358 26.78 -6.03 -45.06
C THR A 358 28.04 -5.59 -45.80
N ARG A 359 29.16 -6.27 -45.53
CA ARG A 359 30.26 -6.50 -46.50
C ARG A 359 31.31 -7.47 -45.92
N SER A 360 31.34 -8.66 -46.53
CA SER A 360 32.51 -9.49 -46.84
C SER A 360 33.78 -9.32 -46.01
N SER A 361 34.18 -10.37 -45.28
CA SER A 361 35.42 -11.12 -45.57
C SER A 361 35.66 -12.17 -44.48
N SER A 362 35.58 -13.43 -44.90
CA SER A 362 36.28 -14.61 -44.41
C SER A 362 37.45 -14.36 -43.47
N VAL A 363 37.36 -14.85 -42.22
CA VAL A 363 38.49 -15.47 -41.50
C VAL A 363 37.92 -16.51 -40.51
N GLU A 364 38.31 -17.76 -40.70
CA GLU A 364 38.13 -18.90 -39.80
C GLU A 364 38.80 -18.64 -38.45
N TYR A 365 38.21 -19.02 -37.32
CA TYR A 365 39.00 -19.36 -36.13
C TYR A 365 38.33 -20.46 -35.31
N THR A 366 39.09 -21.55 -35.16
CA THR A 366 38.89 -22.74 -34.32
C THR A 366 38.83 -22.40 -32.82
N PRO A 367 38.14 -23.22 -32.00
CA PRO A 367 38.01 -22.96 -30.58
C PRO A 367 39.30 -23.38 -29.85
N ILE A 368 39.78 -22.54 -28.93
CA ILE A 368 40.79 -22.94 -27.95
C ILE A 368 40.15 -22.90 -26.56
N VAL A 369 40.25 -24.07 -25.94
CA VAL A 369 39.96 -24.42 -24.56
C VAL A 369 40.95 -23.69 -23.64
N VAL A 370 40.44 -22.98 -22.64
CA VAL A 370 40.60 -23.14 -21.17
C VAL A 370 39.97 -21.92 -20.51
#